data_AF-A0AA96WJQ0-F1
#
_entry.id   AF-A0AA96WJQ0-F1
#
_cell.length_a   1.000
_cell.length_b   1.000
_cell.length_c   1.000
_cell.angle_alpha   90.00
_cell.angle_beta   90.00
_cell.angle_gamma   90.00
#
_symmetry.space_group_name_H-M   'P 1'
#
loop_
_entity.id
_entity.type
_entity.pdbx_description
1 polymer ?
#
loop_
_entity_poly.entity_id
_entity_poly.type
_entity_poly.pdbx_seq_one_letter_code
_entity_poly.pdbx_strand_id
1 'polypeptide(L)'
;MIDNDVTPELIQVDLFFGQNIGTTGQVSNRQFNQFLRDEITPRFPDGLTVYDAKGQFLDSINRLIREPSKVVSLILEDTQANENSINQIIGTYKQKFQQESVLAVVDETLSVAFDVSSDVSIGSTQSNLASSKIVEPNQQSVFTTPEVPSSVSLVQRLLP
;
A
#
# COMPACT_ATOMS: atom_id res chain seq x y z
N MET A 1 15.25 -8.63 -1.54
CA MET A 1 15.68 -9.16 -2.85
C MET A 1 14.41 -9.17 -3.66
N ILE A 2 14.29 -8.29 -4.66
CA ILE A 2 13.10 -8.22 -5.51
C ILE A 2 13.13 -9.47 -6.42
N ASP A 3 12.07 -10.27 -6.35
CA ASP A 3 11.88 -11.47 -7.18
C ASP A 3 11.44 -11.05 -8.58
N ASN A 4 12.25 -11.35 -9.59
CA ASN A 4 11.97 -11.01 -10.99
C ASN A 4 11.16 -12.13 -11.66
N ASP A 5 9.96 -12.42 -11.15
CA ASP A 5 9.01 -13.30 -11.86
C ASP A 5 8.43 -12.58 -13.09
N VAL A 6 8.10 -13.33 -14.14
CA VAL A 6 7.80 -12.80 -15.50
C VAL A 6 6.46 -12.05 -15.55
N THR A 7 5.70 -12.06 -14.46
CA THR A 7 4.56 -11.20 -14.17
C THR A 7 4.84 -10.48 -12.85
N PRO A 8 5.02 -9.15 -12.86
CA PRO A 8 5.27 -8.42 -11.62
C PRO A 8 4.08 -8.58 -10.67
N GLU A 9 4.37 -8.97 -9.43
CA GLU A 9 3.37 -9.09 -8.37
C GLU A 9 2.83 -7.70 -8.01
N LEU A 10 1.53 -7.62 -7.68
CA LEU A 10 0.96 -6.38 -7.16
C LEU A 10 1.30 -6.26 -5.69
N ILE A 11 1.87 -5.11 -5.33
CA ILE A 11 2.22 -4.76 -3.96
C ILE A 11 1.44 -3.52 -3.53
N GLN A 12 1.23 -3.38 -2.22
CA GLN A 12 0.75 -2.13 -1.64
C GLN A 12 1.93 -1.33 -1.10
N VAL A 13 2.00 -0.05 -1.43
CA VAL A 13 2.96 0.89 -0.86
C VAL A 13 2.23 2.05 -0.20
N ASP A 14 2.44 2.20 1.11
CA ASP A 14 1.94 3.34 1.88
C ASP A 14 3.09 4.32 2.18
N LEU A 15 2.95 5.55 1.71
CA LEU A 15 3.89 6.65 1.94
C LEU A 15 3.32 7.63 2.96
N PHE A 16 4.00 7.76 4.11
CA PHE A 16 3.61 8.61 5.21
C PHE A 16 4.39 9.92 5.19
N PHE A 17 3.71 10.99 4.82
CA PHE A 17 4.25 12.33 4.69
C PHE A 17 3.97 13.14 5.97
N GLY A 18 4.99 13.31 6.80
CA GLY A 18 5.00 14.26 7.90
C GLY A 18 4.72 15.68 7.41
N GLN A 19 3.91 16.44 8.14
CA GLN A 19 3.53 17.78 7.73
C GLN A 19 4.23 18.89 8.51
N ASN A 20 4.94 18.63 9.61
CA ASN A 20 5.63 19.69 10.33
C ASN A 20 6.89 20.15 9.58
N ILE A 21 7.03 21.45 9.33
CA ILE A 21 8.23 22.05 8.73
C ILE A 21 8.97 22.84 9.81
N GLY A 22 10.07 22.28 10.32
CA GLY A 22 10.79 22.85 11.45
C GLY A 22 9.90 22.96 12.69
N THR A 23 10.02 24.06 13.44
CA THR A 23 9.29 24.24 14.71
C THR A 23 7.95 24.96 14.58
N THR A 24 7.71 25.67 13.48
CA THR A 24 6.54 26.57 13.34
C THR A 24 5.80 26.44 12.02
N GLY A 25 6.41 25.81 11.01
CA GLY A 25 5.78 25.61 9.71
C GLY A 25 4.99 24.32 9.66
N GLN A 26 4.00 24.28 8.78
CA GLN A 26 3.27 23.06 8.44
C GLN A 26 2.95 23.04 6.95
N VAL A 27 3.07 21.88 6.31
CA VAL A 27 2.56 21.63 4.97
C VAL A 27 1.03 21.75 5.00
N SER A 28 0.50 22.80 4.40
CA SER A 28 -0.94 23.01 4.30
C SER A 28 -1.59 22.00 3.33
N ASN A 29 -2.90 21.79 3.48
CA ASN A 29 -3.68 20.98 2.52
C ASN A 29 -3.51 21.46 1.08
N ARG A 30 -3.42 22.78 0.85
CA ARG A 30 -3.20 23.34 -0.50
C ARG A 30 -1.84 22.95 -1.05
N GLN A 31 -0.78 23.05 -0.25
CA GLN A 31 0.57 22.66 -0.65
C GLN A 31 0.66 21.16 -0.91
N PHE A 32 0.03 20.35 -0.06
CA PHE A 32 0.01 18.89 -0.24
C PHE A 32 -0.76 18.50 -1.50
N ASN A 33 -1.94 19.08 -1.75
CA ASN A 33 -2.71 18.80 -2.96
C ASN A 33 -1.96 19.23 -4.23
N GLN A 34 -1.20 20.32 -4.16
CA GLN A 34 -0.31 20.71 -5.25
C GLN A 34 0.82 19.69 -5.47
N PHE A 35 1.45 19.21 -4.39
CA PHE A 35 2.46 18.15 -4.47
C PHE A 35 1.88 16.86 -5.07
N LEU A 36 0.70 16.43 -4.64
CA LEU A 36 0.00 15.28 -5.18
C LEU A 36 -0.19 15.41 -6.70
N ARG A 37 -0.75 16.54 -7.15
CA ARG A 37 -1.02 16.83 -8.56
C ARG A 37 0.24 16.91 -9.41
N ASP A 38 1.28 17.57 -8.91
CA ASP A 38 2.48 17.89 -9.70
C ASP A 38 3.50 16.74 -9.69
N GLU A 39 3.56 15.94 -8.63
CA GLU A 39 4.64 14.96 -8.42
C GLU A 39 4.16 13.50 -8.36
N ILE A 40 3.00 13.21 -7.75
CA ILE A 40 2.56 11.83 -7.52
C ILE A 40 1.64 11.35 -8.63
N THR A 41 0.55 12.07 -8.90
CA THR A 41 -0.47 11.67 -9.89
C THR A 41 0.12 11.44 -11.29
N PRO A 42 1.08 12.22 -11.81
CA PRO A 42 1.68 11.96 -13.12
C PRO A 42 2.50 10.66 -13.18
N ARG A 43 2.96 10.15 -12.03
CA ARG A 43 3.74 8.90 -11.92
C ARG A 43 2.86 7.67 -11.71
N PHE A 44 1.70 7.87 -11.08
CA PHE A 44 0.71 6.82 -10.81
C PHE A 44 -0.67 7.24 -11.33
N PRO A 45 -0.85 7.28 -12.67
CA PRO A 45 -2.09 7.76 -13.28
C PRO A 45 -3.26 6.79 -13.07
N ASP A 46 -2.98 5.51 -12.80
CA ASP A 46 -4.00 4.47 -12.65
C ASP A 46 -4.80 4.61 -11.35
N GLY A 47 -4.23 5.29 -10.35
CA GLY A 47 -4.94 5.62 -9.12
C GLY A 47 -4.05 5.65 -7.89
N LEU A 48 -4.60 6.27 -6.85
CA LEU A 48 -4.02 6.35 -5.51
C LEU A 48 -5.14 6.68 -4.52
N THR A 49 -4.92 6.39 -3.24
CA THR A 49 -5.80 6.83 -2.16
C THR A 49 -5.03 7.76 -1.22
N VAL A 50 -5.67 8.83 -0.76
CA VAL A 50 -5.08 9.77 0.22
C VAL A 50 -5.97 9.86 1.44
N TYR A 51 -5.37 9.78 2.63
CA TYR A 51 -6.07 10.00 3.89
C TYR A 51 -5.23 10.75 4.91
N ASP A 52 -5.93 11.37 5.87
CA ASP A 52 -5.33 12.07 6.99
C ASP A 52 -4.91 11.10 8.09
N ALA A 53 -3.72 11.32 8.64
CA ALA A 53 -3.19 10.56 9.76
C ALA A 53 -2.54 11.48 10.80
N LYS A 54 -2.20 10.92 11.96
CA LYS A 54 -1.41 11.58 13.01
C LYS A 54 -0.25 10.69 13.39
N GLY A 55 0.94 11.06 12.95
CA GLY A 55 2.18 10.36 13.27
C GLY A 55 2.66 10.66 14.69
N GLN A 56 3.33 9.68 15.28
CA GLN A 56 4.11 9.85 16.50
C GLN A 56 5.41 9.06 16.38
N PHE A 57 6.54 9.71 16.61
CA PHE A 57 7.86 9.08 16.51
C PHE A 57 8.86 9.76 17.43
N LEU A 58 9.99 9.10 17.66
CA LEU A 58 11.13 9.69 18.37
C LEU A 58 12.05 10.35 17.36
N ASP A 59 12.40 11.62 17.59
CA ASP A 59 13.42 12.29 16.80
C ASP A 59 14.84 11.77 17.13
N SER A 60 15.84 12.29 16.41
CA SER A 60 17.26 11.92 16.57
C SER A 60 17.83 12.15 17.98
N ILE A 61 17.13 12.90 18.84
CA ILE A 61 17.52 13.16 20.23
C ILE A 61 16.51 12.57 21.25
N ASN A 62 15.75 11.54 20.84
CA ASN A 62 14.78 10.79 21.66
C ASN A 62 13.61 11.61 22.21
N ARG A 63 13.21 12.69 21.54
CA ARG A 63 11.98 13.41 21.90
C ARG A 63 10.80 12.86 21.14
N LEU A 64 9.69 12.61 21.84
CA LEU A 64 8.43 12.21 21.22
C LEU A 64 7.84 13.39 20.44
N ILE A 65 7.90 13.28 19.11
CA ILE A 65 7.25 14.20 18.18
C ILE A 65 5.86 13.66 17.86
N ARG A 66 4.89 14.56 17.78
CA ARG A 66 3.53 14.31 17.34
C ARG A 66 3.24 15.26 16.20
N GLU A 67 2.81 14.74 15.07
CA GLU A 67 2.55 15.59 13.91
C GLU A 67 1.33 15.13 13.11
N PRO A 68 0.63 16.06 12.45
CA PRO A 68 -0.26 15.74 11.35
C PRO A 68 0.54 15.08 10.21
N SER A 69 -0.08 14.10 9.55
CA SER A 69 0.52 13.40 8.42
C SER A 69 -0.52 13.19 7.33
N LYS A 70 -0.05 13.10 6.08
CA LYS A 70 -0.84 12.58 4.96
C LYS A 70 -0.29 11.21 4.58
N VAL A 71 -1.17 10.26 4.32
CA VAL A 71 -0.77 8.97 3.76
C VAL A 71 -1.24 8.89 2.32
N VAL A 72 -0.35 8.47 1.43
CA VAL A 72 -0.68 8.08 0.06
C VAL A 72 -0.50 6.58 -0.03
N SER A 73 -1.59 5.88 -0.31
CA SER A 73 -1.62 4.44 -0.50
C SER A 73 -1.72 4.12 -1.99
N LEU A 74 -0.82 3.28 -2.46
CA LEU A 74 -0.68 2.85 -3.85
C LEU A 74 -0.79 1.33 -3.92
N ILE A 75 -1.50 0.83 -4.92
CA ILE A 75 -1.43 -0.57 -5.35
C ILE A 75 -0.76 -0.55 -6.72
N LEU A 76 0.40 -1.18 -6.86
CA LEU A 76 1.24 -1.08 -8.05
C LEU A 76 2.02 -2.37 -8.30
N GLU A 77 2.48 -2.56 -9.53
CA GLU A 77 3.38 -3.66 -9.88
C GLU A 77 4.76 -3.47 -9.23
N ASP A 78 5.32 -4.53 -8.64
CA ASP A 78 6.69 -4.52 -8.12
C ASP A 78 7.70 -4.48 -9.28
N THR A 79 8.04 -3.27 -9.70
CA THR A 79 8.99 -3.03 -10.79
C THR A 79 10.00 -1.98 -10.38
N GLN A 80 11.21 -2.10 -10.95
CA GLN A 80 12.27 -1.10 -10.75
C GLN A 80 11.84 0.31 -11.16
N ALA A 81 10.95 0.44 -12.16
CA ALA A 81 10.42 1.72 -12.61
C ALA A 81 9.51 2.38 -11.57
N ASN A 82 8.64 1.59 -10.91
CA ASN A 82 7.79 2.07 -9.83
C ASN A 82 8.59 2.41 -8.58
N GLU A 83 9.57 1.57 -8.22
CA GLU A 83 10.49 1.86 -7.11
C GLU A 83 11.24 3.19 -7.33
N ASN A 84 11.76 3.41 -8.54
CA ASN A 84 12.42 4.67 -8.90
C ASN A 84 11.47 5.87 -8.79
N SER A 85 10.20 5.70 -9.19
CA SER A 85 9.18 6.75 -9.08
C SER A 85 8.87 7.08 -7.62
N ILE A 86 8.75 6.07 -6.75
CA ILE A 86 8.56 6.25 -5.30
C ILE A 86 9.75 7.01 -4.70
N ASN A 87 10.98 6.58 -5.01
CA ASN A 87 12.20 7.21 -4.50
C ASN A 87 12.30 8.68 -4.94
N GLN A 88 11.89 9.01 -6.17
CA GLN A 88 11.83 10.39 -6.64
C GLN A 88 10.78 11.21 -5.89
N ILE A 89 9.58 10.68 -5.64
CA ILE A 89 8.54 11.36 -4.84
C ILE A 89 9.06 11.66 -3.43
N ILE A 90 9.68 10.67 -2.77
CA ILE A 90 10.26 10.82 -1.43
C ILE A 90 11.33 11.91 -1.43
N GLY A 91 12.26 11.86 -2.40
CA GLY A 91 13.33 12.85 -2.54
C GLY A 91 12.77 14.26 -2.75
N THR A 92 11.81 14.43 -3.66
CA THR A 92 11.18 15.72 -3.93
C THR A 92 10.45 16.26 -2.70
N TYR A 93 9.70 15.42 -1.96
CA TYR A 93 9.00 15.86 -0.76
C TYR A 93 9.98 16.35 0.31
N LYS A 94 11.04 15.56 0.58
CA LYS A 94 12.09 15.90 1.54
C LYS A 94 12.75 17.22 1.18
N GLN A 95 13.09 17.43 -0.08
CA GLN A 95 13.72 18.67 -0.54
C GLN A 95 12.76 19.87 -0.44
N LYS A 96 11.52 19.72 -0.92
CA LYS A 96 10.55 20.81 -1.03
C LYS A 96 10.04 21.30 0.34
N PHE A 97 9.87 20.38 1.28
CA PHE A 97 9.28 20.67 2.60
C PHE A 97 10.27 20.46 3.75
N GLN A 98 11.56 20.29 3.45
CA GLN A 98 12.66 20.18 4.43
C GLN A 98 12.42 19.08 5.46
N GLN A 99 11.92 17.92 5.00
CA GLN A 99 11.67 16.76 5.87
C GLN A 99 12.92 15.89 6.01
N GLU A 100 13.11 15.34 7.21
CA GLU A 100 14.19 14.38 7.46
C GLU A 100 13.93 13.04 6.77
N SER A 101 12.67 12.58 6.77
CA SER A 101 12.27 11.31 6.18
C SER A 101 10.81 11.31 5.69
N VAL A 102 10.50 10.31 4.88
CA VAL A 102 9.15 9.85 4.56
C VAL A 102 9.18 8.36 4.90
N LEU A 103 8.24 7.89 5.71
CA LEU A 103 8.13 6.45 5.98
C LEU A 103 7.44 5.79 4.79
N ALA A 104 8.02 4.72 4.29
CA ALA A 104 7.42 3.84 3.28
C ALA A 104 7.19 2.47 3.92
N VAL A 105 5.97 1.95 3.78
CA VAL A 105 5.62 0.57 4.16
C VAL A 105 5.24 -0.16 2.88
N VAL A 106 5.78 -1.36 2.70
CA VAL A 106 5.51 -2.22 1.54
C VAL A 106 4.88 -3.51 2.04
N ASP A 107 3.74 -3.87 1.46
CA ASP A 107 3.12 -5.20 1.60
C ASP A 107 3.22 -5.91 0.25
N GLU A 108 4.02 -6.97 0.24
CA GLU A 108 4.29 -7.80 -0.95
C GLU A 108 3.25 -8.93 -1.08
N THR A 109 2.44 -9.20 -0.06
CA THR A 109 1.54 -10.36 0.00
C THR A 109 0.08 -10.02 -0.29
N LEU A 110 -0.16 -9.34 -1.42
CA LEU A 110 -1.48 -8.76 -1.74
C LEU A 110 -2.33 -9.69 -2.63
N SER A 111 -3.51 -10.08 -2.15
CA SER A 111 -4.56 -10.68 -3.00
C SER A 111 -5.52 -9.61 -3.50
N VAL A 112 -5.47 -9.30 -4.80
CA VAL A 112 -6.31 -8.26 -5.41
C VAL A 112 -7.40 -8.90 -6.27
N ALA A 113 -8.64 -8.46 -6.06
CA ALA A 113 -9.78 -8.83 -6.90
C ALA A 113 -10.63 -7.59 -7.18
N PHE A 114 -11.04 -7.41 -8.43
CA PHE A 114 -12.06 -6.44 -8.79
C PHE A 114 -13.42 -7.12 -8.78
N ASP A 115 -14.43 -6.43 -8.26
CA ASP A 115 -15.81 -6.92 -8.38
C ASP A 115 -16.19 -6.95 -9.85
N VAL A 116 -16.33 -8.15 -10.40
CA VAL A 116 -16.94 -8.37 -11.70
C VAL A 116 -18.43 -8.59 -11.47
N SER A 117 -19.20 -7.49 -11.52
CA SER A 117 -20.66 -7.57 -11.58
C SER A 117 -21.04 -8.50 -12.74
N SER A 118 -21.54 -9.69 -12.43
CA SER A 118 -22.01 -10.68 -13.41
C SER A 118 -23.44 -10.42 -13.90
N ASP A 119 -24.02 -9.25 -13.59
CA ASP A 119 -25.39 -8.92 -13.95
C ASP A 119 -25.52 -8.20 -15.29
N VAL A 120 -25.29 -8.96 -16.38
CA VAL A 120 -26.11 -8.84 -17.59
C VAL A 120 -26.50 -10.25 -18.05
N SER A 121 -27.39 -10.88 -17.28
CA SER A 121 -28.17 -12.03 -17.74
C SER A 121 -29.31 -11.55 -18.64
N ILE A 122 -29.06 -11.48 -19.96
CA ILE A 122 -30.14 -11.46 -20.95
C ILE A 122 -30.71 -12.88 -21.02
N GLY A 123 -31.76 -13.13 -20.24
CA GLY A 123 -32.36 -14.46 -20.12
C GLY A 123 -33.08 -14.92 -21.39
N SER A 124 -32.83 -16.15 -21.80
CA SER A 124 -33.89 -17.09 -22.18
C SER A 124 -33.34 -18.51 -22.39
N THR A 125 -33.94 -19.46 -21.66
CA THR A 125 -34.39 -20.80 -22.09
C THR A 125 -33.93 -21.94 -21.17
N GLN A 126 -34.91 -22.52 -20.47
CA GLN A 126 -34.81 -23.76 -19.69
C GLN A 126 -34.61 -24.98 -20.58
N SER A 127 -33.80 -25.95 -20.14
CA SER A 127 -33.97 -27.37 -20.48
C SER A 127 -33.34 -28.29 -19.42
N ASN A 128 -34.24 -29.01 -18.74
CA ASN A 128 -34.09 -30.18 -17.87
C ASN A 128 -32.93 -31.16 -18.18
N LEU A 129 -32.36 -31.82 -17.15
CA LEU A 129 -32.59 -33.25 -16.83
C LEU A 129 -31.76 -33.74 -15.60
N ALA A 130 -32.50 -34.15 -14.57
CA ALA A 130 -32.29 -35.22 -13.58
C ALA A 130 -30.91 -35.84 -13.23
N SER A 131 -30.70 -35.93 -11.90
CA SER A 131 -30.22 -37.09 -11.12
C SER A 131 -28.75 -37.55 -11.21
N SER A 132 -28.03 -37.44 -10.09
CA SER A 132 -27.33 -38.60 -9.47
C SER A 132 -26.99 -38.35 -7.99
N LYS A 133 -27.23 -39.39 -7.19
CA LYS A 133 -27.06 -39.48 -5.74
C LYS A 133 -25.59 -39.65 -5.31
N ILE A 134 -25.25 -39.01 -4.18
CA ILE A 134 -24.44 -39.45 -3.03
C ILE A 134 -23.27 -40.41 -3.29
N VAL A 135 -22.03 -39.94 -3.05
CA VAL A 135 -20.96 -40.71 -2.39
C VAL A 135 -20.02 -39.73 -1.65
N GLU A 136 -20.02 -39.77 -0.30
CA GLU A 136 -18.83 -39.46 0.50
C GLU A 136 -18.19 -40.79 0.92
N PRO A 137 -16.84 -40.87 0.97
CA PRO A 137 -16.24 -41.07 2.28
C PRO A 137 -14.90 -40.33 2.50
N ASN A 138 -14.77 -39.78 3.72
CA ASN A 138 -13.57 -39.59 4.54
C ASN A 138 -12.20 -39.96 3.93
N GLN A 139 -11.31 -38.96 3.83
CA GLN A 139 -9.91 -39.11 4.23
C GLN A 139 -9.42 -37.86 4.97
N GLN A 140 -8.93 -38.06 6.18
CA GLN A 140 -8.25 -37.06 7.01
C GLN A 140 -7.15 -36.36 6.21
N SER A 141 -7.33 -35.07 5.96
CA SER A 141 -6.24 -34.17 5.59
C SER A 141 -5.68 -33.59 6.88
N VAL A 142 -4.44 -33.93 7.18
CA VAL A 142 -3.65 -33.35 8.27
C VAL A 142 -3.58 -31.85 8.02
N PHE A 143 -4.21 -31.04 8.88
CA PHE A 143 -3.98 -29.60 8.89
C PHE A 143 -2.55 -29.36 9.40
N THR A 144 -1.60 -29.23 8.47
CA THR A 144 -0.38 -28.49 8.76
C THR A 144 -0.79 -27.03 8.88
N THR A 145 -0.69 -26.48 10.08
CA THR A 145 -0.73 -25.03 10.31
C THR A 145 0.20 -24.34 9.32
N PRO A 146 -0.26 -23.34 8.55
CA PRO A 146 0.68 -22.45 7.88
C PRO A 146 1.56 -21.83 8.97
N GLU A 147 2.86 -22.03 8.85
CA GLU A 147 3.85 -21.41 9.71
C GLU A 147 3.63 -19.89 9.58
N VAL A 148 3.18 -19.26 10.67
CA VAL A 148 3.08 -17.79 10.74
C VAL A 148 4.51 -17.29 10.64
N PRO A 149 4.92 -16.58 9.56
CA PRO A 149 6.25 -16.01 9.54
C PRO A 149 6.38 -15.11 10.75
N SER A 150 7.39 -15.44 11.56
CA SER A 150 7.68 -14.81 12.83
C SER A 150 7.60 -13.30 12.68
N SER A 151 6.74 -12.68 13.49
CA SER A 151 6.56 -11.24 13.57
C SER A 151 7.88 -10.52 13.36
N VAL A 152 8.02 -9.87 12.20
CA VAL A 152 9.13 -8.92 12.00
C VAL A 152 8.88 -7.83 13.01
N SER A 153 9.66 -7.86 14.09
CA SER A 153 9.66 -6.81 15.09
C SER A 153 10.17 -5.55 14.38
N LEU A 154 9.23 -4.69 13.98
CA LEU A 154 9.52 -3.40 13.40
C LEU A 154 10.12 -2.53 14.52
N VAL A 155 11.43 -2.65 14.73
CA VAL A 155 12.16 -1.73 15.57
C VAL A 155 12.16 -0.40 14.83
N GLN A 156 11.20 0.44 15.20
CA GLN A 156 11.04 1.80 14.72
C GLN A 156 12.19 2.65 15.25
N ARG A 157 13.36 2.52 14.61
CA ARG A 157 14.47 3.46 14.69
C ARG A 157 14.46 4.27 13.41
N LEU A 158 13.84 5.44 13.48
CA LEU A 158 14.02 6.47 12.46
C LEU A 158 15.33 7.23 12.75
N LEU A 159 16.31 6.96 11.89
CA LEU A 159 17.53 7.70 11.54
C LEU A 159 18.74 7.76 12.50
N PRO A 160 19.97 7.86 11.96
CA PRO A 160 20.38 7.72 10.55
C PRO A 160 20.68 6.28 10.13
#